data_AF-A0A946WR42-F1
#
_entry.id   AF-A0A946WR42-F1
#
_cell.length_a   1.000
_cell.length_b   1.000
_cell.length_c   1.000
_cell.angle_alpha   90.00
_cell.angle_beta   90.00
_cell.angle_gamma   90.00
#
_symmetry.space_group_name_H-M   'P 1'
#
loop_
_entity.id
_entity.type
_entity.pdbx_description
1 polymer ?
#
loop_
_entity_poly.entity_id
_entity_poly.type
_entity_poly.pdbx_seq_one_letter_code
_entity_poly.pdbx_strand_id
1 'polypeptide(L)'
;MKIAFELSNGHKRGYGMGIQSKIALKMIYESRAGVCSDYSQVFIGLCIAAGIKVREWGISEDFVMYSPLAGHTFNEIYSTEYNKWIFIDPSRSIFATDIPTGVPLGICEIIESVSSKNCKQIKFNVIDDDYKTASRFSNEDMYLRKGMICYLLSNNCIIKQDEIIKKTRIFPLPLQHIIMLIARKYYKYNVYTNSNNSEIIHHRFNLMKKSLTSFSNIKCSCILCKEFKLLGEGIDGIKSEKYGRCAH
;
A
#
# COMPACT_ATOMS: atom_id res chain seq x y z
N MET A 1 -2.98 -17.24 5.29
CA MET A 1 -4.22 -16.87 6.01
C MET A 1 -4.05 -16.80 7.52
N LYS A 2 -3.53 -17.84 8.21
CA LYS A 2 -3.38 -17.83 9.69
C LYS A 2 -2.64 -16.59 10.26
N ILE A 3 -1.52 -16.18 9.66
CA ILE A 3 -0.78 -14.97 10.11
C ILE A 3 -1.66 -13.71 10.08
N ALA A 4 -2.47 -13.54 9.03
CA ALA A 4 -3.36 -12.38 8.92
C ALA A 4 -4.48 -12.44 9.96
N PHE A 5 -5.05 -13.63 10.19
CA PHE A 5 -6.04 -13.86 11.24
C PHE A 5 -5.49 -13.48 12.62
N GLU A 6 -4.34 -14.03 13.01
CA GLU A 6 -3.72 -13.74 14.32
C GLU A 6 -3.43 -12.24 14.50
N LEU A 7 -3.08 -11.55 13.42
CA LEU A 7 -2.77 -10.12 13.45
C LEU A 7 -4.03 -9.25 13.53
N SER A 8 -5.17 -9.69 12.98
CA SER A 8 -6.41 -8.92 12.91
C SER A 8 -7.40 -9.23 14.04
N ASN A 9 -7.36 -10.46 14.55
CA ASN A 9 -8.35 -11.03 15.47
C ASN A 9 -8.40 -10.30 16.82
N GLY A 10 -9.55 -9.72 17.15
CA GLY A 10 -9.81 -9.11 18.46
C GLY A 10 -9.07 -7.80 18.75
N HIS A 11 -8.29 -7.26 17.82
CA HIS A 11 -7.45 -6.07 18.05
C HIS A 11 -8.11 -4.78 17.58
N LYS A 12 -8.28 -3.77 18.45
CA LYS A 12 -8.83 -2.48 18.02
C LYS A 12 -7.82 -1.69 17.17
N ARG A 13 -8.32 -1.01 16.15
CA ARG A 13 -7.53 -0.18 15.23
C ARG A 13 -7.38 1.21 15.83
N GLY A 14 -6.26 1.88 15.58
CA GLY A 14 -5.92 3.14 16.25
C GLY A 14 -5.13 4.09 15.36
N TYR A 15 -4.38 4.99 15.98
CA TYR A 15 -3.56 5.96 15.24
C TYR A 15 -2.34 5.28 14.60
N GLY A 16 -1.82 5.90 13.55
CA GLY A 16 -0.66 5.40 12.81
C GLY A 16 0.63 5.65 13.58
N MET A 17 1.51 4.66 13.63
CA MET A 17 2.71 4.75 14.45
C MET A 17 3.96 5.06 13.62
N GLY A 18 4.15 4.37 12.49
CA GLY A 18 5.35 4.54 11.67
C GLY A 18 6.66 4.19 12.40
N ILE A 19 6.56 3.34 13.43
CA ILE A 19 7.67 2.88 14.29
C ILE A 19 8.17 1.51 13.85
N GLN A 20 9.17 0.98 14.57
CA GLN A 20 9.72 -0.37 14.33
C GLN A 20 8.63 -1.45 14.37
N SER A 21 8.69 -2.38 13.43
CA SER A 21 7.67 -3.43 13.24
C SER A 21 7.42 -4.27 14.51
N LYS A 22 8.47 -4.60 15.27
CA LYS A 22 8.34 -5.34 16.54
C LYS A 22 7.55 -4.57 17.61
N ILE A 23 7.74 -3.24 17.67
CA ILE A 23 7.02 -2.40 18.63
C ILE A 23 5.59 -2.22 18.15
N ALA A 24 5.40 -2.01 16.84
CA ALA A 24 4.08 -1.93 16.22
C ALA A 24 3.26 -3.20 16.48
N LEU A 25 3.85 -4.39 16.30
CA LEU A 25 3.22 -5.68 16.61
C LEU A 25 2.72 -5.73 18.06
N LYS A 26 3.56 -5.34 19.02
CA LYS A 26 3.18 -5.30 20.44
C LYS A 26 2.00 -4.33 20.66
N MET A 27 2.04 -3.15 20.05
CA MET A 27 0.99 -2.14 20.21
C MET A 27 -0.34 -2.55 19.54
N ILE A 28 -0.28 -3.28 18.43
CA ILE A 28 -1.45 -3.89 17.77
C ILE A 28 -2.07 -4.93 18.71
N TYR A 29 -1.28 -5.86 19.25
CA TYR A 29 -1.77 -6.90 20.17
C TYR A 29 -2.32 -6.36 21.48
N GLU A 30 -1.85 -5.20 21.93
CA GLU A 30 -2.39 -4.50 23.10
C GLU A 30 -3.59 -3.60 22.75
N SER A 31 -4.06 -3.60 21.48
CA SER A 31 -5.16 -2.75 21.00
C SER A 31 -4.95 -1.25 21.24
N ARG A 32 -3.69 -0.79 21.20
CA ARG A 32 -3.33 0.61 21.52
C ARG A 32 -3.19 1.50 20.29
N ALA A 33 -2.86 0.94 19.13
CA ALA A 33 -2.58 1.68 17.91
C ALA A 33 -2.57 0.76 16.68
N GLY A 34 -2.47 1.35 15.49
CA GLY A 34 -2.27 0.64 14.24
C GLY A 34 -3.24 1.08 13.14
N VAL A 35 -2.67 1.55 12.03
CA VAL A 35 -3.37 1.81 10.76
C VAL A 35 -2.95 0.79 9.69
N CYS A 36 -3.53 0.89 8.49
CA CYS A 36 -3.27 -0.05 7.40
C CYS A 36 -1.79 -0.28 7.08
N SER A 37 -0.97 0.79 7.09
CA SER A 37 0.48 0.67 6.88
C SER A 37 1.18 -0.06 8.02
N ASP A 38 0.84 0.20 9.29
CA ASP A 38 1.44 -0.52 10.44
C ASP A 38 1.14 -2.03 10.35
N TYR A 39 -0.12 -2.38 10.05
CA TYR A 39 -0.53 -3.78 9.85
C TYR A 39 0.19 -4.41 8.67
N SER A 40 0.31 -3.70 7.55
CA SER A 40 1.00 -4.21 6.36
C SER A 40 2.47 -4.49 6.63
N GLN A 41 3.18 -3.55 7.28
CA GLN A 41 4.57 -3.71 7.65
C GLN A 41 4.76 -4.89 8.63
N VAL A 42 3.98 -4.95 9.71
CA VAL A 42 4.05 -6.06 10.67
C VAL A 42 3.78 -7.41 9.99
N PHE A 43 2.77 -7.47 9.11
CA PHE A 43 2.45 -8.67 8.35
C PHE A 43 3.61 -9.11 7.45
N ILE A 44 4.28 -8.18 6.77
CA ILE A 44 5.48 -8.49 5.97
C ILE A 44 6.56 -9.11 6.86
N GLY A 45 6.85 -8.52 8.02
CA GLY A 45 7.84 -9.04 8.96
C GLY A 45 7.52 -10.48 9.40
N LEU A 46 6.26 -10.76 9.74
CA LEU A 46 5.80 -12.09 10.12
C LEU A 46 5.89 -13.10 8.97
N CYS A 47 5.51 -12.70 7.75
CA CYS A 47 5.64 -13.53 6.55
C CYS A 47 7.10 -13.87 6.24
N ILE A 48 8.01 -12.88 6.30
CA ILE A 48 9.45 -13.10 6.09
C ILE A 48 9.99 -14.10 7.12
N ALA A 49 9.64 -13.94 8.40
CA ALA A 49 10.04 -14.86 9.47
C ALA A 49 9.51 -16.29 9.24
N ALA A 50 8.35 -16.43 8.59
CA ALA A 50 7.75 -17.71 8.22
C ALA A 50 8.22 -18.26 6.85
N GLY A 51 9.17 -17.59 6.17
CA GLY A 51 9.65 -18.01 4.84
C GLY A 51 8.64 -17.80 3.70
N ILE A 52 7.61 -16.97 3.91
CA ILE A 52 6.55 -16.68 2.93
C ILE A 52 6.95 -15.45 2.12
N LYS A 53 6.99 -15.60 0.79
CA LYS A 53 7.17 -14.46 -0.11
C LYS A 53 5.97 -13.53 -0.03
N VAL A 54 6.21 -12.26 0.25
CA VAL A 54 5.20 -11.24 0.48
C VAL A 54 5.62 -9.94 -0.19
N ARG A 55 4.64 -9.16 -0.65
CA ARG A 55 4.83 -7.80 -1.16
C ARG A 55 3.72 -6.87 -0.69
N GLU A 56 3.98 -5.58 -0.76
CA GLU A 56 3.07 -4.54 -0.29
C GLU A 56 2.57 -3.69 -1.46
N TRP A 57 1.30 -3.35 -1.37
CA TRP A 57 0.59 -2.55 -2.35
C TRP A 57 -0.10 -1.39 -1.64
N GLY A 58 -0.21 -0.28 -2.36
CA GLY A 58 -1.13 0.79 -2.02
C GLY A 58 -2.18 1.01 -3.09
N ILE A 59 -3.28 1.59 -2.68
CA ILE A 59 -4.36 2.04 -3.55
C ILE A 59 -4.85 3.42 -3.09
N SER A 60 -5.06 4.32 -4.04
CA SER A 60 -5.54 5.68 -3.74
C SER A 60 -6.40 6.24 -4.87
N GLU A 61 -7.26 7.20 -4.53
CA GLU A 61 -8.06 7.93 -5.52
C GLU A 61 -7.22 8.95 -6.30
N ASP A 62 -6.18 9.49 -5.66
CA ASP A 62 -5.32 10.49 -6.26
C ASP A 62 -3.88 10.30 -5.78
N PHE A 63 -2.94 10.95 -6.47
CA PHE A 63 -1.54 11.07 -6.06
C PHE A 63 -1.36 12.08 -4.91
N VAL A 64 -2.37 12.94 -4.69
CA VAL A 64 -2.33 13.99 -3.70
C VAL A 64 -3.15 13.59 -2.46
N MET A 65 -2.52 13.55 -1.29
CA MET A 65 -3.11 13.09 -0.02
C MET A 65 -4.12 14.07 0.62
N TYR A 66 -4.85 14.86 -0.16
CA TYR A 66 -5.88 15.77 0.35
C TYR A 66 -7.32 15.20 0.26
N SER A 67 -7.51 14.01 -0.32
CA SER A 67 -8.83 13.37 -0.34
C SER A 67 -9.15 12.76 1.03
N PRO A 68 -10.36 13.00 1.60
CA PRO A 68 -10.83 12.34 2.81
C PRO A 68 -11.02 10.82 2.65
N LEU A 69 -11.01 10.31 1.41
CA LEU A 69 -10.83 8.89 1.11
C LEU A 69 -9.31 8.62 1.02
N ALA A 70 -8.71 8.53 2.20
CA ALA A 70 -7.29 8.31 2.40
C ALA A 70 -6.85 7.01 1.70
N GLY A 71 -5.67 7.06 1.07
CA GLY A 71 -5.05 5.88 0.46
C GLY A 71 -4.93 4.73 1.47
N HIS A 72 -4.92 3.51 0.95
CA HIS A 72 -4.89 2.31 1.77
C HIS A 72 -3.76 1.40 1.36
N THR A 73 -3.24 0.65 2.32
CA THR A 73 -2.10 -0.24 2.13
C THR A 73 -2.49 -1.66 2.52
N PHE A 74 -2.07 -2.63 1.72
CA PHE A 74 -2.40 -4.05 1.85
C PHE A 74 -1.28 -4.90 1.23
N ASN A 75 -1.45 -6.22 1.20
CA ASN A 75 -0.39 -7.14 0.80
C ASN A 75 -0.82 -8.13 -0.27
N GLU A 76 0.20 -8.76 -0.86
CA GLU A 76 0.04 -10.04 -1.54
C GLU A 76 1.06 -11.04 -1.02
N ILE A 77 0.65 -12.30 -0.94
CA ILE A 77 1.53 -13.43 -0.66
C ILE A 77 1.64 -14.32 -1.90
N TYR A 78 2.81 -14.86 -2.17
CA TYR A 78 2.95 -15.84 -3.23
C TYR A 78 2.52 -17.21 -2.71
N SER A 79 1.52 -17.81 -3.35
CA SER A 79 1.10 -19.18 -3.08
C SER A 79 1.74 -20.13 -4.08
N THR A 80 2.43 -21.14 -3.57
CA THR A 80 2.95 -22.26 -4.36
C THR A 80 1.84 -23.20 -4.81
N GLU A 81 0.73 -23.28 -4.06
CA GLU A 81 -0.44 -24.10 -4.42
C GLU A 81 -1.12 -23.59 -5.70
N TYR A 82 -1.33 -22.26 -5.79
CA TYR A 82 -1.96 -21.63 -6.95
C TYR A 82 -0.95 -21.09 -7.97
N ASN A 83 0.35 -21.23 -7.68
CA ASN A 83 1.45 -20.68 -8.47
C ASN A 83 1.28 -19.20 -8.85
N LYS A 84 0.79 -18.38 -7.91
CA LYS A 84 0.52 -16.95 -8.14
C LYS A 84 0.50 -16.13 -6.85
N TRP A 85 0.50 -14.81 -7.03
CA TRP A 85 0.26 -13.85 -5.95
C TRP A 85 -1.22 -13.80 -5.57
N ILE A 86 -1.49 -13.77 -4.27
CA ILE A 86 -2.83 -13.74 -3.68
C ILE A 86 -2.98 -12.48 -2.83
N PHE A 87 -4.03 -11.72 -3.10
CA PHE A 87 -4.44 -10.55 -2.33
C PHE A 87 -4.79 -10.92 -0.90
N ILE A 88 -4.25 -10.15 0.03
CA ILE A 88 -4.61 -10.22 1.44
C ILE A 88 -4.50 -8.84 2.07
N ASP A 89 -5.53 -8.47 2.82
CA ASP A 89 -5.51 -7.24 3.61
C ASP A 89 -5.58 -7.60 5.10
N PRO A 90 -4.44 -7.58 5.81
CA PRO A 90 -4.42 -7.87 7.24
C PRO A 90 -5.11 -6.78 8.08
N SER A 91 -5.16 -5.54 7.61
CA SER A 91 -5.77 -4.43 8.34
C SER A 91 -7.30 -4.48 8.31
N ARG A 92 -7.86 -4.94 7.18
CA ARG A 92 -9.29 -5.18 7.00
C ARG A 92 -9.70 -6.64 7.23
N SER A 93 -8.76 -7.51 7.54
CA SER A 93 -9.01 -8.94 7.73
C SER A 93 -9.77 -9.59 6.55
N ILE A 94 -9.33 -9.32 5.31
CA ILE A 94 -9.99 -9.86 4.12
C ILE A 94 -9.02 -10.47 3.12
N PHE A 95 -9.54 -11.37 2.29
CA PHE A 95 -8.95 -11.81 1.03
C PHE A 95 -10.05 -11.93 -0.04
N ALA A 96 -9.69 -12.06 -1.31
CA ALA A 96 -10.66 -12.14 -2.39
C ALA A 96 -10.57 -13.47 -3.14
N THR A 97 -11.72 -13.97 -3.58
CA THR A 97 -11.86 -15.17 -4.41
C THR A 97 -12.75 -14.88 -5.61
N ASP A 98 -12.52 -15.61 -6.70
CA ASP A 98 -13.44 -15.69 -7.81
C ASP A 98 -14.64 -16.57 -7.42
N ILE A 99 -15.87 -16.05 -7.53
CA ILE A 99 -17.10 -16.76 -7.09
C ILE A 99 -17.30 -18.09 -7.84
N PRO A 100 -17.17 -18.15 -9.18
CA PRO A 100 -17.42 -19.39 -9.92
C PRO A 100 -16.43 -20.50 -9.59
N THR A 101 -15.16 -20.16 -9.34
CA THR A 101 -14.08 -21.16 -9.16
C THR A 101 -13.65 -21.37 -7.71
N GLY A 102 -13.99 -20.44 -6.81
CA GLY A 102 -13.47 -20.40 -5.43
C GLY A 102 -11.99 -20.06 -5.32
N VAL A 103 -11.29 -19.82 -6.45
CA VAL A 103 -9.84 -19.61 -6.46
C VAL A 103 -9.51 -18.22 -5.91
N PRO A 104 -8.53 -18.09 -4.99
CA PRO A 104 -8.07 -16.80 -4.49
C PRO A 104 -7.54 -15.90 -5.61
N LEU A 105 -7.78 -14.60 -5.52
CA LEU A 105 -7.38 -13.62 -6.53
C LEU A 105 -6.17 -12.81 -6.08
N GLY A 106 -5.30 -12.43 -7.01
CA GLY A 106 -4.32 -11.35 -6.84
C GLY A 106 -4.94 -9.98 -7.11
N ILE A 107 -4.26 -8.91 -6.67
CA ILE A 107 -4.75 -7.54 -6.85
C ILE A 107 -4.84 -7.13 -8.32
N CYS A 108 -3.90 -7.58 -9.15
CA CYS A 108 -3.95 -7.32 -10.60
C CYS A 108 -5.22 -7.93 -11.21
N GLU A 109 -5.62 -9.13 -10.79
CA GLU A 109 -6.85 -9.77 -11.26
C GLU A 109 -8.10 -9.01 -10.82
N ILE A 110 -8.08 -8.46 -9.59
CA ILE A 110 -9.17 -7.62 -9.06
C ILE A 110 -9.30 -6.34 -9.89
N ILE A 111 -8.20 -5.63 -10.13
CA ILE A 111 -8.19 -4.38 -10.91
C ILE A 111 -8.60 -4.62 -12.36
N GLU A 112 -8.10 -5.69 -12.99
CA GLU A 112 -8.47 -6.09 -14.35
C GLU A 112 -9.97 -6.40 -14.45
N SER A 113 -10.54 -7.10 -13.46
CA SER A 113 -11.97 -7.36 -13.39
C SER A 113 -12.80 -6.07 -13.33
N VAL A 114 -12.44 -5.14 -12.45
CA VAL A 114 -13.14 -3.85 -12.28
C VAL A 114 -13.05 -2.97 -13.52
N SER A 115 -11.94 -3.07 -14.26
CA SER A 115 -11.65 -2.22 -15.41
C SER A 115 -12.16 -2.81 -16.73
N SER A 116 -12.47 -4.10 -16.79
CA SER A 116 -12.90 -4.78 -18.01
C SER A 116 -14.43 -4.95 -18.09
N LYS A 117 -14.95 -5.30 -19.27
CA LYS A 117 -16.36 -5.70 -19.44
C LYS A 117 -16.63 -7.12 -18.94
N ASN A 118 -15.59 -7.94 -18.76
CA ASN A 118 -15.64 -9.26 -18.14
C ASN A 118 -15.38 -9.11 -16.64
N CYS A 119 -16.38 -8.62 -15.93
CA CYS A 119 -16.32 -8.58 -14.47
C CYS A 119 -16.26 -10.02 -13.95
N LYS A 120 -15.07 -10.47 -13.50
CA LYS A 120 -15.02 -11.61 -12.57
C LYS A 120 -15.97 -11.30 -11.42
N GLN A 121 -16.74 -12.28 -11.01
CA GLN A 121 -17.59 -12.14 -9.85
C GLN A 121 -16.68 -12.30 -8.62
N ILE A 122 -16.33 -11.18 -7.99
CA ILE A 122 -15.39 -11.16 -6.86
C ILE A 122 -16.18 -11.29 -5.57
N LYS A 123 -15.74 -12.20 -4.69
CA LYS A 123 -16.18 -12.26 -3.31
C LYS A 123 -15.02 -11.92 -2.40
N PHE A 124 -15.20 -10.94 -1.53
CA PHE A 124 -14.30 -10.73 -0.42
C PHE A 124 -14.73 -11.61 0.75
N ASN A 125 -13.80 -12.42 1.22
CA ASN A 125 -13.98 -13.31 2.34
C ASN A 125 -13.31 -12.68 3.56
N VAL A 126 -14.05 -12.67 4.66
CA VAL A 126 -13.55 -12.15 5.93
C VAL A 126 -12.78 -13.25 6.65
N ILE A 127 -11.61 -12.88 7.15
CA ILE A 127 -10.70 -13.75 7.90
C ILE A 127 -11.07 -13.71 9.38
N ASP A 128 -11.47 -12.54 9.90
CA ASP A 128 -11.92 -12.30 11.28
C ASP A 128 -13.28 -11.61 11.27
N ASP A 129 -14.33 -12.33 11.69
CA ASP A 129 -15.71 -11.83 11.69
C ASP A 129 -15.94 -10.69 12.67
N ASP A 130 -15.13 -10.58 13.74
CA ASP A 130 -15.25 -9.49 14.71
C ASP A 130 -14.96 -8.12 14.07
N TYR A 131 -14.14 -8.09 13.01
CA TYR A 131 -13.83 -6.86 12.28
C TYR A 131 -15.04 -6.26 11.54
N LYS A 132 -15.98 -7.08 11.05
CA LYS A 132 -17.15 -6.58 10.28
C LYS A 132 -17.98 -5.56 11.06
N THR A 133 -17.93 -5.63 12.39
CA THR A 133 -18.72 -4.76 13.27
C THR A 133 -18.13 -3.34 13.42
N ALA A 134 -16.87 -3.12 13.01
CA ALA A 134 -16.12 -1.92 13.36
C ALA A 134 -16.01 -0.85 12.25
N SER A 135 -16.23 -1.18 10.96
CA SER A 135 -15.98 -0.24 9.86
C SER A 135 -17.26 0.37 9.26
N ARG A 136 -17.33 1.71 9.18
CA ARG A 136 -18.44 2.47 8.57
C ARG A 136 -18.47 2.46 7.03
N PHE A 137 -17.40 1.99 6.38
CA PHE A 137 -17.33 1.83 4.94
C PHE A 137 -17.35 0.34 4.59
N SER A 138 -17.98 -0.02 3.47
CA SER A 138 -17.80 -1.35 2.89
C SER A 138 -16.29 -1.54 2.68
N ASN A 139 -15.73 -2.61 3.25
CA ASN A 139 -14.31 -2.91 3.16
C ASN A 139 -13.83 -3.14 1.71
N GLU A 140 -14.78 -3.28 0.79
CA GLU A 140 -14.61 -3.77 -0.57
C GLU A 140 -14.67 -2.62 -1.59
N ASP A 141 -15.42 -1.56 -1.28
CA ASP A 141 -15.74 -0.46 -2.23
C ASP A 141 -14.49 0.14 -2.86
N MET A 142 -13.43 0.28 -2.08
CA MET A 142 -12.17 0.88 -2.54
C MET A 142 -11.43 0.00 -3.56
N TYR A 143 -11.57 -1.33 -3.47
CA TYR A 143 -10.98 -2.26 -4.45
C TYR A 143 -11.82 -2.38 -5.71
N LEU A 144 -13.12 -2.14 -5.60
CA LEU A 144 -14.09 -2.26 -6.68
C LEU A 144 -14.37 -0.93 -7.39
N ARG A 145 -13.84 0.19 -6.89
CA ARG A 145 -14.02 1.51 -7.49
C ARG A 145 -13.18 1.66 -8.76
N LYS A 146 -13.82 2.15 -9.82
CA LYS A 146 -13.12 2.49 -11.07
C LYS A 146 -12.22 3.71 -10.89
N GLY A 147 -11.09 3.70 -11.59
CA GLY A 147 -10.16 4.83 -11.59
C GLY A 147 -9.36 4.95 -10.29
N MET A 148 -9.24 3.89 -9.49
CA MET A 148 -8.27 3.86 -8.40
C MET A 148 -6.86 3.68 -8.96
N ILE A 149 -5.90 4.38 -8.38
CA ILE A 149 -4.48 4.24 -8.68
C ILE A 149 -3.93 3.17 -7.75
N CYS A 150 -3.44 2.07 -8.29
CA CYS A 150 -2.77 1.04 -7.51
C CYS A 150 -1.27 1.07 -7.78
N TYR A 151 -0.47 0.85 -6.75
CA TYR A 151 0.99 0.92 -6.84
C TYR A 151 1.66 -0.11 -5.93
N LEU A 152 2.72 -0.71 -6.44
CA LEU A 152 3.55 -1.68 -5.72
C LEU A 152 4.67 -0.92 -4.97
N LEU A 153 4.87 -1.25 -3.70
CA LEU A 153 6.00 -0.75 -2.91
C LEU A 153 7.19 -1.68 -3.12
N SER A 154 8.03 -1.33 -4.08
CA SER A 154 9.27 -2.08 -4.37
C SER A 154 10.42 -1.66 -3.47
N ASN A 155 11.38 -2.58 -3.31
CA ASN A 155 12.51 -2.43 -2.38
C ASN A 155 12.06 -2.16 -0.94
N ASN A 156 10.84 -2.57 -0.57
CA ASN A 156 10.43 -2.49 0.82
C ASN A 156 11.19 -3.55 1.64
N CYS A 157 12.21 -3.11 2.37
CA CYS A 157 13.03 -3.95 3.23
C CYS A 157 12.82 -3.53 4.68
N ILE A 158 11.74 -4.05 5.27
CA ILE A 158 11.31 -3.70 6.63
C ILE A 158 12.42 -3.91 7.68
N ILE A 159 13.21 -4.98 7.55
CA ILE A 159 14.31 -5.28 8.47
C ILE A 159 15.34 -4.14 8.47
N LYS A 160 15.71 -3.64 7.29
CA LYS A 160 16.67 -2.53 7.17
C LYS A 160 16.08 -1.22 7.67
N GLN A 161 14.79 -0.98 7.44
CA GLN A 161 14.11 0.20 7.97
C GLN A 161 14.06 0.19 9.49
N ASP A 162 13.69 -0.94 10.10
CA ASP A 162 13.70 -1.13 11.55
C ASP A 162 15.09 -0.91 12.15
N GLU A 163 16.14 -1.40 11.49
CA GLU A 163 17.51 -1.14 11.92
C GLU A 163 17.86 0.35 11.90
N ILE A 164 17.45 1.09 10.86
CA ILE A 164 17.71 2.52 10.77
C ILE A 164 16.95 3.24 11.88
N ILE A 165 15.64 3.01 12.02
CA ILE A 165 14.80 3.60 13.07
C ILE A 165 15.40 3.34 14.45
N LYS A 166 15.89 2.12 14.70
CA LYS A 166 16.57 1.76 15.95
C LYS A 166 17.87 2.52 16.15
N LYS A 167 18.71 2.63 15.12
CA LYS A 167 20.00 3.36 15.16
C LYS A 167 19.81 4.87 15.31
N THR A 168 18.74 5.42 14.74
CA THR A 168 18.41 6.86 14.75
C THR A 168 17.41 7.25 15.82
N ARG A 169 17.19 6.41 16.84
CA ARG A 169 16.17 6.61 17.89
C ARG A 169 16.29 7.92 18.68
N ILE A 170 17.46 8.57 18.63
CA ILE A 170 17.71 9.88 19.27
C ILE A 170 16.97 11.02 18.57
N PHE A 171 16.58 10.83 17.30
CA PHE A 171 15.87 11.84 16.52
C PHE A 171 14.35 11.64 16.61
N PRO A 172 13.55 12.72 16.54
CA PRO A 172 12.12 12.64 16.31
C PRO A 172 11.78 11.77 15.09
N LEU A 173 10.67 11.03 15.16
CA LEU A 173 10.29 10.06 14.13
C LEU A 173 10.26 10.63 12.70
N PRO A 174 9.71 11.84 12.43
CA PRO A 174 9.75 12.41 11.08
C PRO A 174 11.16 12.56 10.51
N LEU A 175 12.15 12.93 11.35
CA LEU A 175 13.54 13.04 10.94
C LEU A 175 14.17 11.68 10.62
N GLN A 176 13.76 10.63 11.32
CA GLN A 176 14.22 9.26 11.00
C GLN A 176 13.78 8.84 9.60
N HIS A 177 12.53 9.15 9.21
CA HIS A 177 12.00 8.89 7.87
C HIS A 177 12.70 9.74 6.79
N ILE A 178 13.02 11.00 7.09
CA ILE A 178 13.82 11.85 6.20
C ILE A 178 15.22 11.26 5.99
N ILE A 179 15.87 10.76 7.05
CA ILE A 179 17.18 10.09 6.94
C ILE A 179 17.09 8.87 6.02
N MET A 180 16.04 8.04 6.15
CA MET A 180 15.84 6.89 5.27
C MET A 180 15.63 7.29 3.80
N LEU A 181 14.91 8.39 3.56
CA LEU A 181 14.70 8.95 2.23
C LEU A 181 16.01 9.41 1.61
N ILE A 182 16.81 10.20 2.34
CA ILE A 182 18.12 10.71 1.89
C ILE A 182 19.08 9.54 1.62
N ALA A 183 19.09 8.53 2.49
CA ALA A 183 19.92 7.33 2.33
C ALA A 183 19.46 6.42 1.16
N ARG A 184 18.38 6.77 0.46
CA ARG A 184 17.74 5.96 -0.60
C ARG A 184 17.44 4.54 -0.12
N LYS A 185 17.10 4.40 1.16
CA LYS A 185 16.68 3.14 1.80
C LYS A 185 15.16 3.03 1.95
N TYR A 186 14.46 4.11 1.60
CA TYR A 186 13.01 4.11 1.51
C TYR A 186 12.53 3.32 0.28
N TYR A 187 11.32 2.78 0.38
CA TYR A 187 10.70 2.02 -0.70
C TYR A 187 10.40 2.92 -1.90
N LYS A 188 10.27 2.30 -3.09
CA LYS A 188 9.91 2.97 -4.34
C LYS A 188 8.51 2.58 -4.75
N TYR A 189 7.74 3.57 -5.16
CA TYR A 189 6.40 3.38 -5.68
C TYR A 189 6.44 3.05 -7.17
N ASN A 190 5.91 1.89 -7.56
CA ASN A 190 5.70 1.54 -8.97
C ASN A 190 4.21 1.52 -9.25
N VAL A 191 3.72 2.47 -10.03
CA VAL A 191 2.31 2.53 -10.40
C VAL A 191 1.97 1.38 -11.35
N TYR A 192 0.95 0.61 -11.00
CA TYR A 192 0.44 -0.45 -11.85
C TYR A 192 -0.48 0.15 -12.92
N THR A 193 -0.18 -0.18 -14.18
CA THR A 193 -0.95 0.25 -15.34
C THR A 193 -1.30 -0.97 -16.20
N ASN A 194 -2.48 -0.95 -16.80
CA ASN A 194 -2.97 -1.90 -17.80
C ASN A 194 -3.66 -1.14 -18.95
N SER A 195 -4.13 -1.87 -19.96
CA SER A 195 -4.78 -1.25 -21.13
C SER A 195 -6.03 -0.44 -20.79
N ASN A 196 -6.65 -0.70 -19.64
CA ASN A 196 -7.95 -0.13 -19.27
C ASN A 196 -7.80 1.08 -18.35
N ASN A 197 -6.66 1.26 -17.68
CA ASN A 197 -6.44 2.36 -16.74
C ASN A 197 -5.25 3.27 -17.09
N SER A 198 -4.46 2.93 -18.11
CA SER A 198 -3.26 3.69 -18.50
C SER A 198 -3.59 5.15 -18.84
N GLU A 199 -4.63 5.39 -19.64
CA GLU A 199 -5.04 6.74 -20.05
C GLU A 199 -5.44 7.61 -18.84
N ILE A 200 -6.22 7.04 -17.91
CA ILE A 200 -6.65 7.73 -16.69
C ILE A 200 -5.44 8.07 -15.82
N ILE A 201 -4.53 7.12 -15.65
CA ILE A 201 -3.31 7.29 -14.84
C ILE A 201 -2.40 8.36 -15.47
N HIS A 202 -2.16 8.29 -16.78
CA HIS A 202 -1.37 9.30 -17.50
C HIS A 202 -2.00 10.69 -17.41
N HIS A 203 -3.33 10.78 -17.56
CA HIS A 203 -4.04 12.05 -17.41
C HIS A 203 -3.82 12.65 -16.02
N ARG A 204 -3.96 11.86 -14.95
CA ARG A 204 -3.73 12.32 -13.58
C ARG A 204 -2.29 12.69 -13.30
N PHE A 205 -1.32 11.92 -13.80
CA PHE A 205 0.09 12.29 -13.73
C PHE A 205 0.36 13.65 -14.39
N ASN A 206 -0.24 13.91 -15.55
CA ASN A 206 -0.11 15.18 -16.24
C ASN A 206 -0.75 16.34 -15.46
N LEU A 207 -1.90 16.13 -14.82
CA LEU A 207 -2.53 17.11 -13.94
C LEU A 207 -1.64 17.44 -12.74
N MET A 208 -1.07 16.42 -12.09
CA MET A 208 -0.14 16.59 -10.97
C MET A 208 1.14 17.34 -11.40
N LYS A 209 1.72 17.01 -12.57
CA LYS A 209 2.90 17.71 -13.09
C LYS A 209 2.58 19.19 -13.34
N LYS A 210 1.42 19.49 -13.94
CA LYS A 210 0.96 20.86 -14.17
C LYS A 210 0.77 21.63 -12.88
N SER A 211 0.12 21.05 -11.86
CA SER A 211 -0.08 21.74 -10.58
C SER A 211 1.25 22.06 -9.91
N LEU A 212 2.20 21.12 -9.88
CA LEU A 212 3.54 21.33 -9.33
C LEU A 212 4.32 22.42 -10.08
N THR A 213 4.24 22.45 -11.43
CA THR A 213 4.88 23.53 -12.21
C THR A 213 4.26 24.90 -11.92
N SER A 214 2.95 24.98 -11.70
CA SER A 214 2.28 26.23 -11.30
C SER A 214 2.73 26.70 -9.91
N PHE A 215 2.99 25.78 -8.98
CA PHE A 215 3.58 26.11 -7.67
C PHE A 215 5.03 26.59 -7.78
N SER A 216 5.83 26.04 -8.70
CA SER A 216 7.22 26.46 -8.91
C SER A 216 7.37 27.88 -9.48
N ASN A 217 6.29 28.44 -10.06
CA ASN A 217 6.21 29.81 -10.56
C ASN A 217 5.72 30.83 -9.52
N ILE A 218 5.34 30.36 -8.32
CA ILE A 218 5.07 31.25 -7.19
C ILE A 218 6.42 31.77 -6.70
N LYS A 219 6.69 33.08 -6.85
CA LYS A 219 7.85 33.76 -6.26
C LYS A 219 7.70 33.78 -4.73
N CYS A 220 7.95 32.65 -4.09
CA CYS A 220 8.02 32.54 -2.63
C CYS A 220 9.47 32.25 -2.24
N SER A 221 10.04 33.12 -1.41
CA SER A 221 11.45 33.07 -0.98
C SER A 221 11.70 32.14 0.20
N CYS A 222 10.70 31.39 0.67
CA CYS A 222 10.85 30.51 1.83
C CYS A 222 11.58 29.19 1.46
N ILE A 223 12.30 28.64 2.43
CA ILE A 223 13.11 27.41 2.30
C ILE A 223 12.27 26.22 1.80
N LEU A 224 11.00 26.12 2.20
CA LEU A 224 10.05 25.10 1.75
C LEU A 224 9.82 25.11 0.23
N CYS A 225 9.83 26.28 -0.42
CA CYS A 225 9.67 26.36 -1.88
C CYS A 225 10.89 25.88 -2.66
N LYS A 226 12.09 25.92 -2.06
CA LYS A 226 13.30 25.34 -2.68
C LYS A 226 13.29 23.81 -2.64
N GLU A 227 12.79 23.21 -1.55
CA GLU A 227 12.67 21.75 -1.43
C GLU A 227 11.59 21.15 -2.34
N PHE A 228 10.47 21.84 -2.53
CA PHE A 228 9.44 21.42 -3.50
C PHE A 228 9.97 21.40 -4.95
N LYS A 229 10.94 22.26 -5.28
CA LYS A 229 11.58 22.29 -6.61
C LYS A 229 12.42 21.03 -6.85
N LEU A 230 13.09 20.52 -5.81
CA LEU A 230 13.86 19.26 -5.84
C LEU A 230 12.94 18.02 -5.91
N LEU A 231 11.77 18.06 -5.27
CA LEU A 231 10.75 17.01 -5.40
C LEU A 231 10.20 16.90 -6.84
N GLY A 232 10.07 18.04 -7.54
CA GLY A 232 9.68 18.08 -8.95
C GLY A 232 10.65 17.34 -9.88
N GLU A 233 11.94 17.38 -9.60
CA GLU A 233 13.00 16.69 -10.36
C GLU A 233 13.09 15.18 -10.01
N GLY A 234 12.69 14.78 -8.81
CA GLY A 234 12.65 13.37 -8.39
C GLY A 234 11.55 12.53 -9.06
N ILE A 235 10.53 13.18 -9.62
CA ILE A 235 9.38 12.52 -10.28
C ILE A 235 9.76 11.91 -11.64
N ASP A 236 10.84 12.38 -12.29
CA ASP A 236 11.35 11.78 -13.52
C ASP A 236 11.87 10.34 -13.32
N GLY A 237 11.98 9.88 -12.07
CA GLY A 237 12.28 8.49 -11.70
C GLY A 237 11.08 7.54 -11.68
N ILE A 238 9.84 8.02 -11.83
CA ILE A 238 8.64 7.17 -11.91
C ILE A 238 8.58 6.55 -13.32
N LYS A 239 9.25 5.42 -13.49
CA LYS A 239 9.10 4.61 -14.71
C LYS A 239 7.74 3.91 -14.67
N SER A 240 6.91 4.18 -15.68
CA SER A 240 5.80 3.30 -16.02
C SER A 240 6.38 2.00 -16.59
N GLU A 241 6.66 1.02 -15.74
CA GLU A 241 6.94 -0.32 -16.25
C GLU A 241 5.62 -0.96 -16.64
N LYS A 242 5.47 -1.30 -17.93
CA LYS A 242 4.47 -2.27 -18.35
C LYS A 242 4.84 -3.58 -17.64
N TYR A 243 4.07 -3.94 -16.62
CA TYR A 243 4.09 -5.31 -16.09
C TYR A 243 3.45 -6.22 -17.14
N GLY A 244 4.21 -6.50 -18.20
CA GLY A 244 3.82 -7.43 -19.25
C GLY A 244 3.83 -8.84 -18.66
N ARG A 245 2.62 -9.38 -18.45
CA ARG A 245 2.30 -10.70 -17.86
C ARG A 245 2.96 -10.90 -16.50
N CYS A 246 2.12 -11.09 -15.47
CA CYS A 246 2.53 -11.65 -14.19
C CYS A 246 3.55 -12.77 -14.42
N ALA A 247 4.83 -12.48 -14.18
CA ALA A 247 5.92 -13.38 -14.52
C ALA A 247 5.83 -14.64 -13.68
N HIS A 248 5.96 -15.78 -14.37
CA HIS A 248 5.97 -17.15 -13.85
C HIS A 248 6.99 -17.35 -12.73
#